data_AF-A0A1K1MR34-F1
#
_entry.id   AF-A0A1K1MR34-F1
#
_cell.length_a   1.000
_cell.length_b   1.000
_cell.length_c   1.000
_cell.angle_alpha   90.00
_cell.angle_beta   90.00
_cell.angle_gamma   90.00
#
_symmetry.space_group_name_H-M   'P 1'
#
loop_
_entity.id
_entity.type
_entity.pdbx_description
1 polymer ?
#
loop_
_entity_poly.entity_id
_entity_poly.type
_entity_poly.pdbx_seq_one_letter_code
_entity_poly.pdbx_strand_id
1 'polypeptide(L)'
;MLIAILFLTEIIFILILPTLLKITIFSTSFMKIEGILEVNNQFYSIVKYNIAMNREHCFRTHVTNMDVFLHLVVDLPIEDTPVLWQWSDTQERKEIRFTAYPPKDTEITAKKARCVSFSESSKDYREDGQTTTEISAFMGMENLSAKEGLKELMPSRYIVEWYDIN
;
A
#
# COMPACT_ATOMS: atom_id res chain seq x y z
N MET A 1 12.17 -35.35 46.59
CA MET A 1 11.63 -33.98 46.40
C MET A 1 12.18 -33.34 45.13
N LEU A 2 13.50 -33.21 44.97
CA LEU A 2 14.13 -32.63 43.76
C LEU A 2 13.73 -33.35 42.46
N ILE A 3 13.76 -34.69 42.46
CA ILE A 3 13.38 -35.50 41.30
C ILE A 3 11.93 -35.22 40.87
N ALA A 4 11.00 -35.09 41.82
CA ALA A 4 9.60 -34.82 41.51
C ALA A 4 9.37 -33.42 40.88
N ILE A 5 10.16 -32.43 41.29
CA ILE A 5 10.11 -31.08 40.70
C ILE A 5 10.59 -31.11 39.25
N LEU A 6 11.67 -31.85 38.96
CA LEU A 6 12.19 -32.01 37.60
C LEU A 6 11.16 -32.67 36.67
N PHE A 7 10.50 -33.74 37.12
CA PHE A 7 9.42 -34.38 36.36
C PHE A 7 8.23 -33.44 36.11
N LEU A 8 7.85 -32.64 37.10
CA LEU A 8 6.73 -31.69 36.96
C LEU A 8 7.04 -30.59 35.94
N THR A 9 8.28 -30.08 35.91
CA THR A 9 8.68 -29.06 34.94
C THR A 9 8.67 -29.55 33.50
N GLU A 10 9.05 -30.81 33.26
CA GLU A 10 9.01 -31.42 31.92
C GLU A 10 7.56 -31.57 31.42
N ILE A 11 6.63 -31.98 32.29
CA ILE A 11 5.21 -32.10 31.94
C ILE A 11 4.61 -30.72 31.59
N ILE A 12 4.90 -29.68 32.39
CA ILE A 12 4.44 -28.32 32.12
C ILE A 12 4.98 -27.81 30.77
N PHE A 13 6.27 -28.05 30.49
CA PHE A 13 6.88 -27.66 29.22
C PHE A 13 6.22 -28.35 28.02
N ILE A 14 5.96 -29.65 28.09
CA ILE A 14 5.28 -30.41 27.02
C ILE A 14 3.85 -29.92 26.81
N LEU A 15 3.14 -29.46 27.85
CA LEU A 15 1.78 -28.93 27.73
C LEU A 15 1.74 -27.51 27.14
N ILE A 16 2.70 -26.67 27.48
CA ILE A 16 2.75 -25.27 27.02
C ILE A 16 3.37 -25.14 25.63
N LEU A 17 4.40 -25.95 25.30
CA LEU A 17 5.11 -25.90 24.01
C LEU A 17 4.20 -25.99 22.77
N PRO A 18 3.25 -26.93 22.63
CA PRO A 18 2.36 -26.99 21.48
C PRO A 18 1.36 -25.83 21.44
N THR A 19 1.02 -25.27 22.61
CA THR A 19 0.16 -24.06 22.69
C THR A 19 0.92 -22.85 22.18
N LEU A 20 2.18 -22.66 22.60
CA LEU A 20 3.06 -21.62 22.07
C LEU A 20 3.29 -21.81 20.56
N LEU A 21 3.57 -23.04 20.11
CA LEU A 21 3.76 -23.34 18.68
C LEU A 21 2.51 -23.01 17.85
N LYS A 22 1.33 -23.35 18.35
CA LYS A 22 0.05 -23.01 17.69
C LYS A 22 -0.17 -21.50 17.64
N ILE A 23 0.08 -20.78 18.73
CA ILE A 23 -0.02 -19.30 18.75
C ILE A 23 0.92 -18.69 17.71
N THR A 24 2.15 -19.21 17.57
CA THR A 24 3.10 -18.74 16.55
C THR A 24 2.60 -19.00 15.13
N ILE A 25 1.96 -20.14 14.85
CA ILE A 25 1.51 -20.53 13.50
C ILE A 25 0.19 -19.82 13.09
N PHE A 26 -0.76 -19.64 14.01
CA PHE A 26 -2.01 -18.92 13.71
C PHE A 26 -1.82 -17.40 13.66
N SER A 27 -0.70 -16.88 14.17
CA SER A 27 -0.36 -15.45 14.12
C SER A 27 0.41 -15.03 12.86
N THR A 28 0.71 -15.95 11.93
CA THR A 28 1.46 -15.65 10.70
C THR A 28 0.58 -15.67 9.46
N SER A 29 -0.63 -15.11 9.53
CA SER A 29 -1.20 -14.49 8.33
C SER A 29 -0.39 -13.24 8.06
N PHE A 30 0.74 -13.40 7.38
CA PHE A 30 1.53 -12.28 6.93
C PHE A 30 0.68 -11.49 5.97
N MET A 31 0.32 -10.29 6.38
CA MET A 31 -0.31 -9.34 5.47
C MET A 31 0.56 -9.19 4.24
N LYS A 32 -0.05 -9.36 3.06
CA LYS A 32 0.63 -9.20 1.79
C LYS A 32 0.88 -7.71 1.56
N ILE A 33 2.12 -7.28 1.73
CA ILE A 33 2.57 -5.94 1.32
C ILE A 33 2.67 -5.94 -0.20
N GLU A 34 1.90 -5.07 -0.85
CA GLU A 34 1.85 -4.91 -2.29
C GLU A 34 2.76 -3.79 -2.79
N GLY A 35 3.30 -2.96 -1.90
CA GLY A 35 4.30 -1.96 -2.24
C GLY A 35 4.72 -1.06 -1.09
N ILE A 36 5.53 -0.06 -1.40
CA ILE A 36 5.93 1.01 -0.48
C ILE A 36 5.69 2.36 -1.14
N LEU A 37 5.13 3.29 -0.39
CA LEU A 37 5.04 4.70 -0.76
C LEU A 37 6.04 5.51 0.07
N GLU A 38 6.84 6.34 -0.59
CA GLU A 38 7.73 7.32 0.01
C GLU A 38 7.21 8.74 -0.26
N VAL A 39 6.97 9.51 0.80
CA VAL A 39 6.59 10.93 0.75
C VAL A 39 7.42 11.70 1.79
N ASN A 40 8.13 12.75 1.40
CA ASN A 40 8.97 13.55 2.31
C ASN A 40 9.92 12.69 3.19
N ASN A 41 10.56 11.69 2.60
CA ASN A 41 11.44 10.71 3.28
C ASN A 41 10.74 9.84 4.35
N GLN A 42 9.41 9.80 4.38
CA GLN A 42 8.64 8.86 5.19
C GLN A 42 8.13 7.71 4.32
N PHE A 43 8.21 6.49 4.84
CA PHE A 43 7.83 5.27 4.14
C PHE A 43 6.54 4.70 4.72
N TYR A 44 5.64 4.30 3.83
CA TYR A 44 4.35 3.72 4.16
C TYR A 44 4.21 2.38 3.45
N SER A 45 3.88 1.33 4.22
CA SER A 45 3.55 0.03 3.67
C SER A 45 2.20 0.10 2.96
N ILE A 46 2.16 -0.34 1.70
CA ILE A 46 0.95 -0.39 0.89
C ILE A 46 0.43 -1.82 0.85
N VAL A 47 -0.81 -2.02 1.27
CA VAL A 47 -1.47 -3.34 1.33
C VAL A 47 -2.33 -3.61 0.10
N LYS A 48 -2.68 -2.54 -0.62
CA LYS A 48 -3.42 -2.59 -1.87
C LYS A 48 -3.19 -1.31 -2.65
N TYR A 49 -3.08 -1.41 -3.96
CA TYR A 49 -3.03 -0.24 -4.83
C TYR A 49 -3.92 -0.38 -6.06
N ASN A 50 -4.26 0.75 -6.67
CA ASN A 50 -4.95 0.86 -7.94
C ASN A 50 -4.35 2.01 -8.74
N ILE A 51 -4.02 1.74 -10.01
CA ILE A 51 -3.47 2.73 -10.94
C ILE A 51 -4.45 2.87 -12.10
N ALA A 52 -5.07 4.04 -12.20
CA ALA A 52 -5.94 4.39 -13.30
C ALA A 52 -5.28 5.48 -14.18
N MET A 53 -5.66 5.49 -15.45
CA MET A 53 -5.19 6.49 -16.42
C MET A 53 -6.40 7.02 -17.18
N ASN A 54 -6.45 8.32 -17.43
CA ASN A 54 -7.56 8.91 -18.18
C ASN A 54 -7.42 8.60 -19.69
N ARG A 55 -8.47 8.00 -20.26
CA ARG A 55 -8.53 7.56 -21.68
C ARG A 55 -8.80 8.69 -22.66
N GLU A 56 -9.50 9.75 -22.25
CA GLU A 56 -9.99 10.81 -23.15
C GLU A 56 -8.83 11.59 -23.79
N HIS A 57 -7.70 11.70 -23.10
CA HIS A 57 -6.48 12.33 -23.61
C HIS A 57 -5.60 11.44 -24.49
N CYS A 58 -5.89 10.14 -24.63
CA CYS A 58 -5.07 9.21 -25.42
C CYS A 58 -5.34 9.28 -26.94
N PHE A 59 -6.55 9.65 -27.36
CA PHE A 59 -7.00 9.42 -28.74
C PHE A 59 -6.98 10.64 -29.66
N ARG A 60 -6.93 11.87 -29.14
CA ARG A 60 -7.14 13.09 -29.96
C ARG A 60 -5.93 14.00 -30.13
N THR A 61 -4.88 13.83 -29.35
CA THR A 61 -3.69 14.69 -29.42
C THR A 61 -2.47 13.86 -29.11
N HIS A 62 -1.39 14.04 -29.87
CA HIS A 62 -0.08 13.45 -29.58
C HIS A 62 0.22 13.47 -28.08
N VAL A 63 0.40 12.27 -27.52
CA VAL A 63 0.50 11.93 -26.09
C VAL A 63 1.38 12.91 -25.33
N THR A 64 0.78 13.90 -24.67
CA THR A 64 1.49 14.86 -23.82
C THR A 64 0.78 15.12 -22.49
N ASN A 65 -0.55 15.04 -22.43
CA ASN A 65 -1.34 15.35 -21.22
C ASN A 65 -2.17 14.14 -20.77
N MET A 66 -1.54 12.99 -20.56
CA MET A 66 -2.22 11.87 -19.88
C MET A 66 -2.07 12.04 -18.38
N ASP A 67 -3.18 12.01 -17.65
CA ASP A 67 -3.14 12.03 -16.20
C ASP A 67 -3.16 10.62 -15.63
N VAL A 68 -2.38 10.43 -14.57
CA VAL A 68 -2.29 9.18 -13.82
C VAL A 68 -2.89 9.39 -12.45
N PHE A 69 -3.81 8.49 -12.10
CA PHE A 69 -4.48 8.45 -10.82
C PHE A 69 -4.00 7.22 -10.05
N LEU A 70 -3.46 7.45 -8.86
CA LEU A 70 -2.91 6.42 -7.98
C LEU A 70 -3.76 6.37 -6.72
N HIS A 71 -4.46 5.28 -6.49
CA HIS A 71 -5.21 5.03 -5.27
C HIS A 71 -4.48 3.96 -4.46
N LEU A 72 -4.05 4.29 -3.24
CA LEU A 72 -3.27 3.43 -2.38
C LEU A 72 -4.00 3.18 -1.07
N VAL A 73 -3.81 2.00 -0.50
CA VAL A 73 -4.27 1.64 0.84
C VAL A 73 -3.03 1.44 1.71
N VAL A 74 -2.88 2.28 2.72
CA VAL A 74 -1.75 2.31 3.65
C VAL A 74 -2.08 1.46 4.88
N ASP A 75 -1.10 0.69 5.33
CA ASP A 75 -1.21 -0.21 6.49
C ASP A 75 -1.15 0.50 7.86
N LEU A 76 -1.67 1.72 7.95
CA LEU A 76 -1.67 2.51 9.18
C LEU A 76 -2.99 3.27 9.27
N PRO A 77 -3.50 3.52 10.49
CA PRO A 77 -4.65 4.38 10.69
C PRO A 77 -4.30 5.83 10.35
N ILE A 78 -5.34 6.64 10.19
CA ILE A 78 -5.21 8.03 9.74
C ILE A 78 -4.37 8.89 10.70
N GLU A 79 -4.50 8.62 12.01
CA GLU A 79 -3.79 9.31 13.09
C GLU A 79 -2.27 9.09 13.03
N ASP A 80 -1.84 7.93 12.53
CA ASP A 80 -0.43 7.54 12.41
C ASP A 80 0.20 7.98 11.07
N THR A 81 -0.55 8.71 10.24
CA THR A 81 -0.09 9.18 8.92
C THR A 81 -0.17 10.72 8.75
N PRO A 82 0.35 11.51 9.72
CA PRO A 82 0.16 12.97 9.74
C PRO A 82 0.73 13.69 8.50
N VAL A 83 1.79 13.17 7.88
CA VAL A 83 2.35 13.76 6.65
C VAL A 83 1.46 13.53 5.44
N LEU A 84 0.80 12.37 5.34
CA LEU A 84 -0.17 12.09 4.29
C LEU A 84 -1.45 12.91 4.50
N TRP A 85 -1.89 13.03 5.75
CA TRP A 85 -3.00 13.91 6.11
C TRP A 85 -2.73 15.36 5.73
N GLN A 86 -1.58 15.90 6.16
CA GLN A 86 -1.17 17.26 5.81
C GLN A 86 -1.06 17.44 4.29
N TRP A 87 -0.55 16.44 3.57
CA TRP A 87 -0.45 16.50 2.12
C TRP A 87 -1.83 16.56 1.44
N SER A 88 -2.82 15.85 1.97
CA SER A 88 -4.21 15.95 1.52
C SER A 88 -4.82 17.32 1.82
N ASP A 89 -4.60 17.84 3.03
CA ASP A 89 -5.20 19.10 3.50
C ASP A 89 -4.66 20.30 2.71
N THR A 90 -3.35 20.37 2.49
CA THR A 90 -2.73 21.50 1.78
C THR A 90 -2.90 21.43 0.26
N GLN A 91 -3.22 20.25 -0.28
CA GLN A 91 -3.20 19.94 -1.72
C GLN A 91 -1.88 20.34 -2.41
N GLU A 92 -0.79 20.43 -1.65
CA GLU A 92 0.51 20.80 -2.18
C GLU A 92 1.01 19.73 -3.15
N ARG A 93 1.67 20.16 -4.23
CA ARG A 93 2.30 19.23 -5.17
C ARG A 93 3.63 18.76 -4.58
N LYS A 94 3.74 17.46 -4.33
CA LYS A 94 4.92 16.84 -3.73
C LYS A 94 5.55 15.83 -4.68
N GLU A 95 6.85 15.57 -4.47
CA GLU A 95 7.49 14.41 -5.06
C GLU A 95 7.13 13.18 -4.21
N ILE A 96 6.68 12.13 -4.89
CA ILE A 96 6.39 10.83 -4.28
C ILE A 96 7.12 9.74 -5.06
N ARG A 97 7.51 8.67 -4.36
CA ARG A 97 8.03 7.45 -4.99
C ARG A 97 7.19 6.28 -4.51
N PHE A 98 6.60 5.55 -5.45
CA PHE A 98 5.84 4.35 -5.19
C PHE A 98 6.56 3.16 -5.80
N THR A 99 6.86 2.15 -5.00
CA THR A 99 7.47 0.89 -5.47
C THR A 99 6.47 -0.23 -5.27
N ALA A 100 5.98 -0.81 -6.36
CA ALA A 100 5.10 -1.98 -6.33
C ALA A 100 5.92 -3.26 -6.20
N TYR A 101 5.45 -4.19 -5.38
CA TYR A 101 6.01 -5.54 -5.19
C TYR A 101 5.14 -6.59 -5.93
N PRO A 102 5.63 -7.82 -6.10
CA PRO A 102 5.69 -8.66 -7.32
C PRO A 102 4.49 -8.65 -8.28
N PRO A 103 4.72 -8.88 -9.60
CA PRO A 103 5.76 -9.77 -10.15
C PRO A 103 7.10 -9.14 -10.56
N LYS A 104 7.26 -7.82 -10.47
CA LYS A 104 8.54 -7.11 -10.59
C LYS A 104 8.54 -5.94 -9.63
N ASP A 105 9.71 -5.60 -9.09
CA ASP A 105 9.90 -4.38 -8.30
C ASP A 105 9.82 -3.19 -9.25
N THR A 106 8.60 -2.69 -9.44
CA THR A 106 8.33 -1.62 -10.37
C THR A 106 8.23 -0.30 -9.61
N GLU A 107 9.20 0.56 -9.82
CA GLU A 107 9.23 1.90 -9.23
C GLU A 107 8.53 2.92 -10.13
N ILE A 108 7.67 3.73 -9.53
CA ILE A 108 7.04 4.91 -10.10
C ILE A 108 7.44 6.12 -9.25
N THR A 109 8.27 7.01 -9.81
CA THR A 109 8.58 8.30 -9.20
C THR A 109 7.79 9.42 -9.91
N ALA A 110 7.11 10.25 -9.12
CA ALA A 110 6.29 11.36 -9.57
C ALA A 110 6.68 12.66 -8.88
N LYS A 111 7.16 13.66 -9.63
CA LYS A 111 7.74 14.89 -9.06
C LYS A 111 6.73 15.95 -8.59
N LYS A 112 5.47 15.86 -9.03
CA LYS A 112 4.42 16.86 -8.76
C LYS A 112 3.05 16.21 -8.54
N ALA A 113 3.02 15.18 -7.71
CA ALA A 113 1.76 14.53 -7.33
C ALA A 113 0.97 15.41 -6.37
N ARG A 114 -0.35 15.48 -6.57
CA ARG A 114 -1.29 16.15 -5.67
C ARG A 114 -2.17 15.09 -5.02
N CYS A 115 -2.28 15.09 -3.69
CA CYS A 115 -3.28 14.29 -3.01
C CYS A 115 -4.68 14.87 -3.25
N VAL A 116 -5.64 14.02 -3.61
CA VAL A 116 -7.01 14.43 -3.97
C VAL A 116 -8.07 13.83 -3.06
N SER A 117 -7.78 12.70 -2.40
CA SER A 117 -8.63 12.16 -1.34
C SER A 117 -7.80 11.47 -0.28
N PHE A 118 -8.29 11.51 0.94
CA PHE A 118 -7.67 10.88 2.10
C PHE A 118 -8.77 10.53 3.11
N SER A 119 -8.89 9.26 3.45
CA SER A 119 -9.96 8.76 4.31
C SER A 119 -9.55 7.50 5.05
N GLU A 120 -10.09 7.32 6.25
CA GLU A 120 -10.02 6.04 6.92
C GLU A 120 -10.92 5.03 6.20
N SER A 121 -10.41 3.82 5.99
CA SER A 121 -11.14 2.72 5.41
C SER A 121 -11.58 1.76 6.49
N SER A 122 -12.88 1.54 6.56
CA SER A 122 -13.52 0.47 7.34
C SER A 122 -13.58 -0.87 6.60
N LYS A 123 -13.06 -0.94 5.36
CA LYS A 123 -12.95 -2.19 4.63
C LYS A 123 -11.86 -3.06 5.27
N ASP A 124 -12.18 -4.34 5.41
CA ASP A 124 -11.32 -5.34 6.02
C ASP A 124 -10.20 -5.74 5.04
N TYR A 125 -9.21 -4.86 4.88
CA TYR A 125 -8.00 -5.14 4.11
C TYR A 125 -6.98 -5.96 4.92
N ARG A 126 -7.19 -6.03 6.24
CA ARG A 126 -6.36 -6.79 7.17
C ARG A 126 -7.19 -7.93 7.75
N GLU A 127 -6.55 -9.05 8.07
CA GLU A 127 -7.26 -10.17 8.72
C GLU A 127 -7.51 -9.92 10.22
N ASP A 128 -6.83 -8.93 10.80
CA ASP A 128 -6.93 -8.56 12.21
C ASP A 128 -7.92 -7.41 12.50
N GLY A 129 -8.60 -6.89 11.47
CA GLY A 129 -9.61 -5.85 11.60
C GLY A 129 -9.08 -4.46 11.97
N GLN A 130 -7.76 -4.23 11.93
CA GLN A 130 -7.20 -2.89 12.15
C GLN A 130 -7.58 -1.96 10.98
N THR A 131 -7.86 -0.69 11.31
CA THR A 131 -8.22 0.31 10.30
C THR A 131 -7.04 0.65 9.40
N THR A 132 -7.32 0.90 8.13
CA THR A 132 -6.32 1.33 7.14
C THR A 132 -6.66 2.72 6.61
N THR A 133 -5.71 3.33 5.93
CA THR A 133 -5.91 4.66 5.33
C THR A 133 -5.92 4.56 3.81
N GLU A 134 -7.00 5.02 3.18
CA GLU A 134 -7.11 5.17 1.74
C GLU A 134 -6.61 6.56 1.33
N ILE A 135 -5.69 6.60 0.36
CA ILE A 135 -5.17 7.84 -0.23
C ILE A 135 -5.25 7.78 -1.75
N SER A 136 -5.80 8.82 -2.35
CA SER A 136 -5.75 9.01 -3.80
C SER A 136 -4.85 10.18 -4.15
N ALA A 137 -3.98 9.97 -5.12
CA ALA A 137 -3.07 10.96 -5.65
C ALA A 137 -3.18 11.07 -7.17
N PHE A 138 -3.07 12.29 -7.66
CA PHE A 138 -3.14 12.64 -9.06
C PHE A 138 -1.81 13.23 -9.53
N MET A 139 -1.36 12.83 -10.71
CA MET A 139 -0.13 13.35 -11.33
C MET A 139 -0.22 13.35 -12.85
N GLY A 140 0.28 14.41 -13.48
CA GLY A 140 0.44 14.44 -14.94
C GLY A 140 1.61 13.54 -15.39
N MET A 141 1.45 12.83 -16.51
CA MET A 141 2.45 11.91 -17.06
C MET A 141 3.78 12.57 -17.44
N GLU A 142 3.79 13.88 -17.70
CA GLU A 142 5.00 14.67 -17.88
C GLU A 142 5.86 14.76 -16.61
N ASN A 143 5.27 14.51 -15.44
CA ASN A 143 5.94 14.52 -14.14
C ASN A 143 6.34 13.11 -13.66
N LEU A 144 6.11 12.08 -14.48
CA LEU A 144 6.50 10.69 -14.23
C LEU A 144 7.85 10.38 -14.88
N SER A 145 8.84 9.98 -14.07
CA SER A 145 10.15 9.56 -14.57
C SER A 145 10.19 8.08 -15.00
N ALA A 146 9.26 7.25 -14.53
CA ALA A 146 9.26 5.79 -14.76
C ALA A 146 8.12 5.32 -15.69
N LYS A 147 8.04 5.91 -16.89
CA LYS A 147 7.01 5.57 -17.89
C LYS A 147 7.03 4.10 -18.31
N GLU A 148 8.21 3.46 -18.29
CA GLU A 148 8.34 2.02 -18.57
C GLU A 148 7.83 1.15 -17.41
N GLY A 149 8.06 1.54 -16.16
CA GLY A 149 7.49 0.84 -15.01
C GLY A 149 5.96 0.87 -15.03
N LEU A 150 5.38 2.01 -15.37
CA LEU A 150 3.92 2.10 -15.54
C LEU A 150 3.39 1.13 -16.61
N LYS A 151 4.09 1.01 -17.75
CA LYS A 151 3.74 0.02 -18.78
C LYS A 151 3.86 -1.43 -18.31
N GLU A 152 4.73 -1.75 -17.35
CA GLU A 152 4.83 -3.10 -16.78
C GLU A 152 3.66 -3.43 -15.85
N LEU A 153 3.10 -2.41 -15.17
CA LEU A 153 1.95 -2.57 -14.29
C LEU A 153 0.62 -2.62 -15.06
N MET A 154 0.53 -1.96 -16.21
CA MET A 154 -0.67 -1.91 -17.06
C MET A 154 -1.20 -3.26 -17.64
N PRO A 155 -0.38 -4.23 -18.08
CA PRO A 155 -0.85 -5.50 -18.64
C PRO A 155 -1.27 -6.53 -17.58
N SER A 156 -1.08 -6.23 -16.30
CA SER A 156 -1.55 -7.06 -15.19
C SER A 156 -3.08 -6.97 -15.17
N ARG A 157 -3.77 -8.08 -15.44
CA ARG A 157 -5.23 -8.21 -15.60
C ARG A 157 -6.10 -7.86 -14.38
N TYR A 158 -5.57 -7.11 -13.42
CA TYR A 158 -6.33 -6.56 -12.32
C TYR A 158 -5.90 -5.10 -12.20
N ILE A 159 -6.91 -4.22 -12.19
CA ILE A 159 -6.78 -2.83 -11.74
C ILE A 159 -6.31 -1.82 -12.82
N VAL A 160 -7.04 -1.76 -13.93
CA VAL A 160 -7.23 -0.50 -14.66
C VAL A 160 -8.73 -0.29 -14.72
N GLU A 161 -9.29 0.35 -13.70
CA GLU A 161 -10.62 0.90 -13.82
C GLU A 161 -10.49 2.20 -14.62
N TRP A 162 -11.01 2.16 -15.85
CA TRP A 162 -11.17 3.36 -16.65
C TRP A 162 -12.33 4.14 -16.02
N TYR A 163 -12.04 5.26 -15.40
CA TYR A 163 -13.07 6.18 -14.91
C TYR A 163 -13.22 7.33 -15.91
N ASP A 164 -14.45 7.59 -16.35
CA ASP A 164 -14.82 8.87 -16.93
C ASP A 164 -14.96 9.88 -15.78
N ILE A 165 -14.23 11.01 -15.86
CA ILE A 165 -14.30 12.10 -14.87
C ILE A 165 -15.51 13.00 -15.19
N ASN A 166 -16.70 12.41 -15.29
CA ASN A 166 -17.96 13.15 -15.26
C ASN A 166 -18.62 12.99 -13.90
#